data_AF-A0A0F6AHW2-F1
#
_entry.id   AF-A0A0F6AHW2-F1
#
_cell.length_a   1.000
_cell.length_b   1.000
_cell.length_c   1.000
_cell.angle_alpha   90.00
_cell.angle_beta   90.00
_cell.angle_gamma   90.00
#
_symmetry.space_group_name_H-M   'P 1'
#
loop_
_entity.id
_entity.type
_entity.pdbx_description
1 polymer ?
#
loop_
_entity_poly.entity_id
_entity_poly.type
_entity_poly.pdbx_seq_one_letter_code
_entity_poly.pdbx_strand_id
1 'polypeptide(L)'
;MSYGTNLQYIEAIAAYKCALALTDNKLEKMIAKVNLAIAYRMAGQPALSYQILQSIDESILSGQRIAGVLVVKGNTAMVLRKVGAAVKYYTRARKYYINANHHRNAARVTVNLLGAVLADGQFAMFKQLRELLDVNAKNHLTDNESAYLQWLDMISVSLMNKTISPEVGSNTLNLATKLVAGGYKAPVEMILEALGARHLIPLEVQTKSTKTRLRARLERHWCRLN
;
A
#
# COMPACT_ATOMS: atom_id res chain seq x y z
N MET A 1 -14.17 4.91 -14.31
CA MET A 1 -14.52 4.56 -12.90
C MET A 1 -14.57 3.05 -12.77
N SER A 2 -14.09 2.48 -11.67
CA SER A 2 -14.18 1.04 -11.35
C SER A 2 -14.65 0.80 -9.91
N TYR A 3 -15.16 -0.40 -9.62
CA TYR A 3 -15.60 -0.76 -8.25
C TYR A 3 -14.50 -0.53 -7.21
N GLY A 4 -13.26 -0.92 -7.50
CA GLY A 4 -12.13 -0.71 -6.59
C GLY A 4 -11.87 0.77 -6.28
N THR A 5 -11.96 1.65 -7.29
CA THR A 5 -11.78 3.10 -7.08
C THR A 5 -12.91 3.77 -6.29
N ASN A 6 -14.06 3.09 -6.16
CA ASN A 6 -15.24 3.51 -5.41
C ASN A 6 -15.37 2.76 -4.07
N LEU A 7 -14.33 2.04 -3.64
CA LEU A 7 -14.29 1.27 -2.39
C LEU A 7 -15.34 0.13 -2.33
N GLN A 8 -15.90 -0.27 -3.48
CA GLN A 8 -16.85 -1.37 -3.65
C GLN A 8 -16.10 -2.69 -3.83
N TYR A 9 -15.33 -3.10 -2.81
CA TYR A 9 -14.36 -4.19 -2.97
C TYR A 9 -15.00 -5.56 -3.17
N ILE A 10 -16.22 -5.80 -2.68
CA ILE A 10 -16.95 -7.06 -2.92
C ILE A 10 -17.32 -7.18 -4.41
N GLU A 11 -17.85 -6.11 -5.00
CA GLU A 11 -18.17 -6.05 -6.42
C GLU A 11 -16.89 -6.09 -7.28
N ALA A 12 -15.80 -5.46 -6.83
CA ALA A 12 -14.49 -5.56 -7.50
C ALA A 12 -13.97 -7.00 -7.53
N ILE A 13 -14.08 -7.74 -6.42
CA ILE A 13 -13.70 -9.17 -6.35
C ILE A 13 -14.50 -9.98 -7.36
N ALA A 14 -15.82 -9.81 -7.44
CA ALA A 14 -16.65 -10.50 -8.41
C ALA A 14 -16.23 -10.21 -9.86
N ALA A 15 -16.01 -8.94 -10.18
CA ALA A 15 -15.59 -8.52 -11.51
C ALA A 15 -14.20 -9.08 -11.89
N TYR A 16 -13.22 -9.05 -11.00
CA TYR A 16 -11.88 -9.58 -11.29
C TYR A 16 -11.85 -11.11 -11.40
N LYS A 17 -12.66 -11.83 -10.61
CA LYS A 17 -12.82 -13.29 -10.76
C LYS A 17 -13.38 -13.64 -12.14
N CYS A 18 -14.38 -12.89 -12.59
CA CYS A 18 -14.94 -13.06 -13.93
C CYS A 18 -13.92 -12.75 -15.03
N ALA A 19 -13.20 -11.63 -14.94
CA ALA A 19 -12.15 -11.29 -15.90
C ALA A 19 -11.08 -12.39 -16.01
N LEU A 20 -10.70 -13.00 -14.87
CA LEU A 20 -9.76 -14.14 -14.85
C LEU A 20 -10.29 -15.39 -15.55
N ALA A 21 -11.59 -15.63 -15.48
CA ALA A 21 -12.22 -16.78 -16.15
C ALA A 21 -12.36 -16.57 -17.66
N LEU A 22 -12.48 -15.32 -18.12
CA LEU A 22 -12.74 -14.98 -19.52
C LEU A 22 -11.48 -14.62 -20.32
N THR A 23 -10.41 -14.13 -19.69
CA THR A 23 -9.18 -13.80 -20.43
C THR A 23 -8.35 -15.06 -20.67
N ASP A 24 -7.80 -15.20 -21.88
CA ASP A 24 -6.78 -16.21 -22.21
C ASP A 24 -5.37 -15.63 -22.29
N ASN A 25 -5.26 -14.30 -22.29
CA ASN A 25 -3.97 -13.62 -22.36
C ASN A 25 -3.22 -13.75 -21.03
N LYS A 26 -2.02 -14.34 -21.05
CA LYS A 26 -1.21 -14.57 -19.84
C LYS A 26 -0.90 -13.28 -19.07
N LEU A 27 -0.59 -12.19 -19.77
CA LEU A 27 -0.28 -10.90 -19.14
C LEU A 27 -1.51 -10.31 -18.46
N GLU A 28 -2.67 -10.35 -19.13
CA GLU A 28 -3.94 -9.90 -18.55
C GLU A 28 -4.34 -10.75 -17.34
N LYS A 29 -4.13 -12.07 -17.39
CA LYS A 29 -4.32 -12.96 -16.22
C LYS A 29 -3.50 -12.47 -15.03
N MET A 30 -2.23 -12.09 -15.21
CA MET A 30 -1.42 -11.58 -14.09
C MET A 30 -1.91 -10.23 -13.59
N ILE A 31 -2.26 -9.31 -14.48
CA ILE A 31 -2.81 -8.00 -14.08
C ILE A 31 -4.12 -8.17 -13.29
N ALA A 32 -5.01 -9.04 -13.75
CA ALA A 32 -6.26 -9.35 -13.07
C ALA A 32 -6.02 -10.01 -11.70
N LYS A 33 -5.05 -10.92 -11.57
CA LYS A 33 -4.62 -11.49 -10.28
C LYS A 33 -4.14 -10.42 -9.30
N VAL A 34 -3.31 -9.48 -9.76
CA VAL A 34 -2.81 -8.36 -8.92
C VAL A 34 -3.98 -7.53 -8.39
N ASN A 35 -4.91 -7.15 -9.29
CA ASN A 35 -6.06 -6.34 -8.91
C ASN A 35 -7.03 -7.09 -7.98
N LEU A 36 -7.22 -8.40 -8.21
CA LEU A 36 -7.99 -9.26 -7.32
C LEU A 36 -7.34 -9.34 -5.92
N ALA A 37 -6.02 -9.49 -5.86
CA ALA A 37 -5.28 -9.50 -4.60
C ALA A 37 -5.40 -8.17 -3.85
N ILE A 38 -5.33 -7.03 -4.55
CA ILE A 38 -5.59 -5.71 -3.95
C ILE A 38 -7.00 -5.67 -3.36
N ALA A 39 -8.02 -6.07 -4.14
CA ALA A 39 -9.41 -6.04 -3.68
C ALA A 39 -9.63 -6.91 -2.43
N TYR A 40 -9.06 -8.12 -2.39
CA TYR A 40 -9.11 -8.97 -1.20
C TYR A 40 -8.44 -8.34 0.02
N ARG A 41 -7.25 -7.74 -0.14
CA ARG A 41 -6.57 -7.04 0.97
C ARG A 41 -7.42 -5.89 1.49
N MET A 42 -7.99 -5.09 0.60
CA MET A 42 -8.84 -3.95 0.99
C MET A 42 -10.18 -4.40 1.59
N ALA A 43 -10.66 -5.60 1.25
CA ALA A 43 -11.83 -6.25 1.85
C ALA A 43 -11.51 -7.02 3.16
N GLY A 44 -10.38 -6.76 3.80
CA GLY A 44 -10.01 -7.38 5.08
C GLY A 44 -9.57 -8.84 4.98
N GLN A 45 -9.24 -9.34 3.79
CA GLN A 45 -8.81 -10.72 3.54
C GLN A 45 -7.35 -10.78 3.02
N PRO A 46 -6.36 -10.35 3.83
CA PRO A 46 -4.97 -10.28 3.40
C PRO A 46 -4.32 -11.65 3.16
N ALA A 47 -4.82 -12.72 3.78
CA ALA A 47 -4.34 -14.08 3.54
C ALA A 47 -4.62 -14.55 2.11
N LEU A 48 -5.86 -14.32 1.62
CA LEU A 48 -6.22 -14.62 0.22
C LEU A 48 -5.44 -13.74 -0.76
N SER A 49 -5.27 -12.45 -0.42
CA SER A 49 -4.42 -11.54 -1.19
C SER A 49 -3.00 -12.11 -1.34
N TYR A 50 -2.40 -12.56 -0.23
CA TYR A 50 -1.06 -13.16 -0.24
C TYR A 50 -0.99 -14.41 -1.11
N GLN A 51 -1.95 -15.35 -0.98
CA GLN A 51 -1.99 -16.57 -1.78
C GLN A 51 -2.06 -16.26 -3.29
N ILE A 52 -2.92 -15.32 -3.69
CA ILE A 52 -3.04 -14.92 -5.09
C ILE A 52 -1.72 -14.33 -5.60
N LEU A 53 -1.06 -13.48 -4.80
CA LEU A 53 0.22 -12.88 -5.16
C LEU A 53 1.36 -13.90 -5.31
N GLN A 54 1.31 -15.03 -4.60
CA GLN A 54 2.27 -16.14 -4.81
C GLN A 54 2.03 -16.87 -6.13
N SER A 55 0.80 -16.85 -6.65
CA SER A 55 0.46 -17.48 -7.94
C SER A 55 0.79 -16.64 -9.18
N ILE A 56 1.36 -15.45 -8.99
CA ILE A 56 1.77 -14.58 -10.09
C ILE A 56 3.10 -15.09 -10.65
N ASP A 57 3.09 -15.41 -11.93
CA ASP A 57 4.31 -15.65 -12.68
C ASP A 57 5.01 -14.30 -12.93
N GLU A 58 6.08 -14.04 -12.18
CA GLU A 58 6.86 -12.81 -12.30
C GLU A 58 7.66 -12.77 -13.61
N SER A 59 7.95 -13.92 -14.24
CA SER A 59 8.81 -13.99 -15.42
C SER A 59 8.19 -13.33 -16.66
N ILE A 60 6.85 -13.27 -16.70
CA ILE A 60 6.10 -12.63 -17.78
C ILE A 60 5.89 -11.12 -17.57
N LEU A 61 6.43 -10.57 -16.47
CA LEU A 61 6.33 -9.16 -16.12
C LEU A 61 7.68 -8.47 -16.26
N SER A 62 7.68 -7.26 -16.82
CA SER A 62 8.89 -6.46 -17.01
C SER A 62 8.70 -5.00 -16.59
N GLY A 63 9.82 -4.32 -16.30
CA GLY A 63 9.87 -2.91 -15.96
C GLY A 63 8.92 -2.51 -14.83
N GLN A 64 8.06 -1.53 -15.09
CA GLN A 64 7.09 -1.03 -14.11
C GLN A 64 6.05 -2.06 -13.64
N ARG A 65 5.76 -3.10 -14.44
CA ARG A 65 4.72 -4.08 -14.09
C ARG A 65 5.19 -4.96 -12.92
N ILE A 66 6.40 -5.50 -13.01
CA ILE A 66 6.99 -6.27 -11.92
C ILE A 66 7.21 -5.40 -10.68
N ALA A 67 7.62 -4.13 -10.86
CA ALA A 67 7.71 -3.18 -9.76
C ALA A 67 6.37 -2.99 -9.04
N GLY A 68 5.27 -2.83 -9.79
CA GLY A 68 3.92 -2.72 -9.24
C GLY A 68 3.49 -3.95 -8.44
N VAL A 69 3.77 -5.16 -8.94
CA VAL A 69 3.50 -6.41 -8.20
C VAL A 69 4.26 -6.46 -6.89
N LEU A 70 5.53 -6.09 -6.91
CA LEU A 70 6.37 -6.05 -5.71
C LEU A 70 5.85 -5.04 -4.68
N VAL A 71 5.35 -3.86 -5.10
CA VAL A 71 4.68 -2.92 -4.19
C VAL A 71 3.46 -3.57 -3.53
N VAL A 72 2.62 -4.28 -4.29
CA VAL A 72 1.43 -4.95 -3.74
C VAL A 72 1.80 -6.09 -2.77
N LYS A 73 2.86 -6.84 -3.09
CA LYS A 73 3.44 -7.85 -2.17
C LYS A 73 3.93 -7.19 -0.88
N GLY A 74 4.63 -6.07 -0.97
CA GLY A 74 5.07 -5.29 0.19
C GLY A 74 3.91 -4.81 1.05
N ASN A 75 2.89 -4.19 0.44
CA ASN A 75 1.70 -3.70 1.15
C ASN A 75 0.97 -4.84 1.87
N THR A 76 0.87 -6.01 1.24
CA THR A 76 0.23 -7.20 1.81
C THR A 76 1.07 -7.80 2.93
N ALA A 77 2.39 -7.85 2.76
CA ALA A 77 3.31 -8.29 3.80
C ALA A 77 3.25 -7.38 5.04
N MET A 78 3.11 -6.06 4.87
CA MET A 78 2.87 -5.15 5.99
C MET A 78 1.59 -5.51 6.73
N VAL A 79 0.45 -5.68 6.06
CA VAL A 79 -0.82 -6.06 6.74
C VAL A 79 -0.68 -7.39 7.50
N LEU A 80 0.15 -8.32 7.00
CA LEU A 80 0.43 -9.61 7.64
C LEU A 80 1.56 -9.57 8.68
N ARG A 81 2.04 -8.39 9.09
CA ARG A 81 3.18 -8.20 10.01
C ARG A 81 4.47 -8.91 9.57
N LYS A 82 4.64 -9.17 8.27
CA LYS A 82 5.87 -9.72 7.67
C LYS A 82 6.80 -8.59 7.23
N VAL A 83 7.24 -7.76 8.18
CA VAL A 83 7.93 -6.49 7.91
C VAL A 83 9.23 -6.68 7.09
N GLY A 84 10.08 -7.63 7.46
CA GLY A 84 11.29 -7.94 6.69
C GLY A 84 11.02 -8.36 5.23
N ALA A 85 9.90 -9.03 4.96
CA ALA A 85 9.50 -9.33 3.59
C ALA A 85 9.03 -8.07 2.85
N ALA A 86 8.31 -7.18 3.52
CA ALA A 86 7.90 -5.89 2.94
C ALA A 86 9.10 -5.03 2.54
N VAL A 87 10.11 -4.92 3.42
CA VAL A 87 11.37 -4.21 3.14
C VAL A 87 12.05 -4.77 1.88
N LYS A 88 12.15 -6.10 1.77
CA LYS A 88 12.72 -6.77 0.58
C LYS A 88 11.93 -6.45 -0.69
N TYR A 89 10.59 -6.53 -0.63
CA TYR A 89 9.75 -6.25 -1.80
C TYR A 89 9.81 -4.79 -2.25
N TYR A 90 9.72 -3.82 -1.33
CA TYR A 90 9.81 -2.41 -1.68
C TYR A 90 11.19 -2.03 -2.21
N THR A 91 12.27 -2.59 -1.64
CA THR A 91 13.64 -2.38 -2.14
C THR A 91 13.78 -2.86 -3.58
N ARG A 92 13.28 -4.07 -3.90
CA ARG A 92 13.27 -4.59 -5.28
C ARG A 92 12.40 -3.72 -6.20
N ALA A 93 11.21 -3.32 -5.76
CA ALA A 93 10.31 -2.47 -6.55
C ALA A 93 10.96 -1.13 -6.90
N ARG A 94 11.61 -0.48 -5.93
CA ARG A 94 12.36 0.76 -6.13
C ARG A 94 13.43 0.60 -7.20
N LYS A 95 14.22 -0.48 -7.15
CA LYS A 95 15.25 -0.78 -8.16
C LYS A 95 14.65 -0.91 -9.55
N TYR A 96 13.54 -1.63 -9.70
CA TYR A 96 12.86 -1.74 -11.00
C TYR A 96 12.33 -0.40 -11.51
N TYR A 97 11.75 0.44 -10.65
CA TYR A 97 11.29 1.77 -11.08
C TYR A 97 12.44 2.68 -11.50
N ILE A 98 13.57 2.67 -10.79
CA ILE A 98 14.76 3.45 -11.17
C ILE A 98 15.30 2.96 -12.52
N ASN A 99 15.49 1.65 -12.67
CA ASN A 99 16.03 1.07 -13.91
C ASN A 99 15.12 1.32 -15.13
N ALA A 100 13.84 1.58 -14.91
CA ALA A 100 12.86 1.92 -15.94
C ALA A 100 12.59 3.44 -16.06
N ASN A 101 13.43 4.30 -15.47
CA ASN A 101 13.29 5.76 -15.47
C ASN A 101 11.95 6.30 -14.91
N HIS A 102 11.31 5.54 -14.03
CA HIS A 102 10.06 5.92 -13.36
C HIS A 102 10.34 6.55 -11.99
N HIS A 103 11.04 7.69 -11.98
CA HIS A 103 11.47 8.37 -10.75
C HIS A 103 10.31 8.73 -9.81
N ARG A 104 9.14 9.12 -10.36
CA ARG A 104 7.93 9.37 -9.57
C ARG A 104 7.53 8.13 -8.76
N ASN A 105 7.46 6.97 -9.40
CA ASN A 105 7.06 5.73 -8.73
C ASN A 105 8.14 5.24 -7.77
N ALA A 106 9.43 5.46 -8.10
CA ALA A 106 10.55 5.20 -7.21
C ALA A 106 10.46 6.02 -5.91
N ALA A 107 10.12 7.31 -6.00
CA ALA A 107 9.92 8.18 -4.83
C ALA A 107 8.75 7.66 -3.96
N ARG A 108 7.61 7.36 -4.59
CA ARG A 108 6.41 6.87 -3.89
C ARG A 108 6.65 5.55 -3.15
N VAL A 109 7.33 4.58 -3.78
CA VAL A 109 7.68 3.32 -3.08
C VAL A 109 8.75 3.53 -2.00
N THR A 110 9.62 4.54 -2.14
CA THR A 110 10.59 4.88 -1.09
C THR A 110 9.88 5.34 0.18
N VAL A 111 8.76 6.06 0.08
CA VAL A 111 7.92 6.41 1.26
C VAL A 111 7.35 5.15 1.94
N ASN A 112 6.87 4.17 1.17
CA ASN A 112 6.42 2.89 1.75
C ASN A 112 7.58 2.13 2.43
N LEU A 113 8.76 2.17 1.81
CA LEU A 113 9.97 1.55 2.35
C LEU A 113 10.40 2.22 3.65
N LEU A 114 10.39 3.56 3.74
CA LEU A 114 10.66 4.32 4.96
C LEU A 114 9.77 3.87 6.12
N GLY A 115 8.46 3.73 5.87
CA GLY A 115 7.52 3.20 6.86
C GLY A 115 7.84 1.78 7.32
N ALA A 116 8.21 0.89 6.38
CA ALA A 116 8.55 -0.48 6.71
C ALA A 116 9.87 -0.60 7.50
N VAL A 117 10.92 0.12 7.11
CA VAL A 117 12.20 0.09 7.83
C VAL A 117 12.08 0.70 9.22
N LEU A 118 11.25 1.73 9.38
CA LEU A 118 10.99 2.34 10.68
C LEU A 118 10.20 1.40 11.59
N ALA A 119 9.19 0.71 11.06
CA ALA A 119 8.46 -0.34 11.78
C ALA A 119 9.36 -1.54 12.17
N ASP A 120 10.45 -1.77 11.43
CA ASP A 120 11.46 -2.80 11.71
C ASP A 120 12.61 -2.31 12.60
N GLY A 121 12.56 -1.06 13.09
CA GLY A 121 13.62 -0.46 13.92
C GLY A 121 14.94 -0.17 13.19
N GLN A 122 14.96 -0.22 11.85
CA GLN A 122 16.15 0.00 11.04
C GLN A 122 16.43 1.50 10.81
N PHE A 123 16.74 2.23 11.89
CA PHE A 123 16.92 3.70 11.86
C PHE A 123 18.03 4.19 10.93
N ALA A 124 19.14 3.45 10.82
CA ALA A 124 20.22 3.80 9.90
C ALA A 124 19.76 3.77 8.44
N MET A 125 19.01 2.73 8.06
CA MET A 125 18.43 2.60 6.73
C MET A 125 17.35 3.67 6.49
N PHE A 126 16.55 3.99 7.52
CA PHE A 126 15.59 5.10 7.45
C PHE A 126 16.28 6.42 7.09
N LYS A 127 17.36 6.79 7.80
CA LYS A 127 18.11 8.02 7.55
C LYS A 127 18.69 8.05 6.12
N GLN A 128 19.34 6.98 5.69
CA GLN A 128 19.91 6.87 4.34
C GLN A 128 18.83 7.02 3.24
N LEU A 129 17.70 6.32 3.39
CA LEU A 129 16.59 6.43 2.44
C LEU A 129 15.95 7.82 2.44
N ARG A 130 15.93 8.48 3.59
CA ARG A 130 15.36 9.82 3.74
C ARG A 130 16.21 10.89 3.04
N GLU A 131 17.53 10.77 3.13
CA GLU A 131 18.49 11.60 2.40
C GLU A 131 18.40 11.40 0.88
N LEU A 132 18.18 10.16 0.43
CA LEU A 132 17.97 9.85 -0.99
C LEU A 132 16.64 10.41 -1.54
N LEU A 133 15.69 10.71 -0.67
CA LEU A 133 14.38 11.28 -1.01
C LEU A 133 14.47 12.83 -1.00
N ASP A 134 15.31 13.39 -1.86
CA ASP A 134 15.65 14.83 -1.88
C ASP A 134 14.61 15.70 -2.64
N VAL A 135 14.69 17.03 -2.49
CA VAL A 135 13.68 18.10 -2.67
C VAL A 135 12.70 17.95 -3.84
N ASN A 136 13.13 17.45 -5.00
CA ASN A 136 12.28 17.25 -6.17
C ASN A 136 11.28 16.08 -6.02
N ALA A 137 11.53 15.15 -5.09
CA ALA A 137 10.60 14.07 -4.77
C ALA A 137 9.26 14.60 -4.23
N LYS A 138 9.22 15.76 -3.57
CA LYS A 138 7.96 16.38 -3.12
C LYS A 138 6.99 16.62 -4.27
N ASN A 139 7.50 16.97 -5.46
CA ASN A 139 6.68 17.17 -6.66
C ASN A 139 6.10 15.86 -7.23
N HIS A 140 6.51 14.71 -6.70
CA HIS A 140 6.08 13.39 -7.16
C HIS A 140 5.09 12.70 -6.22
N LEU A 141 4.97 13.18 -4.98
CA LEU A 141 4.10 12.63 -3.96
C LEU A 141 2.68 13.21 -4.05
N THR A 142 1.70 12.37 -3.77
CA THR A 142 0.33 12.80 -3.48
C THR A 142 0.22 13.41 -2.09
N ASP A 143 -0.87 14.12 -1.81
CA ASP A 143 -1.12 14.71 -0.49
C ASP A 143 -1.05 13.69 0.66
N ASN A 144 -1.56 12.47 0.45
CA ASN A 144 -1.50 11.40 1.44
C ASN A 144 -0.07 10.87 1.65
N GLU A 145 0.71 10.76 0.57
CA GLU A 145 2.12 10.33 0.64
C GLU A 145 2.98 11.39 1.33
N SER A 146 2.75 12.67 1.04
CA SER A 146 3.41 13.80 1.71
C SER A 146 3.06 13.87 3.18
N ALA A 147 1.77 13.70 3.53
CA ALA A 147 1.33 13.63 4.93
C ALA A 147 1.96 12.46 5.68
N TYR A 148 2.08 11.30 5.03
CA TYR A 148 2.72 10.15 5.65
C TYR A 148 4.22 10.35 5.84
N LEU A 149 4.92 10.92 4.86
CA LEU A 149 6.34 11.27 5.00
C LEU A 149 6.57 12.26 6.15
N GLN A 150 5.74 13.32 6.23
CA GLN A 150 5.80 14.27 7.34
C GLN A 150 5.59 13.57 8.70
N TRP A 151 4.62 12.65 8.77
CA TRP A 151 4.39 11.87 9.98
C TRP A 151 5.57 10.96 10.33
N LEU A 152 6.19 10.31 9.35
CA LEU A 152 7.39 9.48 9.53
C LEU A 152 8.56 10.29 10.08
N ASP A 153 8.77 11.50 9.56
CA ASP A 153 9.84 12.39 10.03
C ASP A 153 9.64 12.73 11.53
N MET A 154 8.41 13.10 11.94
CA MET A 154 8.09 13.41 13.35
C MET A 154 8.19 12.18 14.27
N ILE A 155 7.59 11.06 13.87
CA ILE A 155 7.49 9.87 14.73
C ILE A 155 8.84 9.14 14.85
N SER A 156 9.75 9.30 13.88
CA SER A 156 11.09 8.71 13.95
C SER A 156 11.88 9.20 15.16
N VAL A 157 11.77 10.49 15.51
CA VAL A 157 12.39 11.08 16.70
C VAL A 157 11.76 10.49 17.97
N SER A 158 10.44 10.33 17.98
CA SER A 158 9.72 9.71 19.12
C SER A 158 10.14 8.26 19.34
N LEU A 159 10.33 7.48 18.26
CA LEU A 159 10.85 6.11 18.34
C LEU A 159 12.27 6.03 18.88
N MET A 160 13.17 6.92 18.44
CA MET A 160 14.55 6.98 18.96
C MET A 160 14.57 7.29 20.46
N ASN A 161 13.69 8.20 20.90
CA ASN A 161 13.58 8.62 22.30
C ASN A 161 12.64 7.72 23.13
N LYS A 162 12.01 6.70 22.51
CA LYS A 162 11.01 5.80 23.12
C LYS A 162 9.87 6.52 23.84
N THR A 163 9.55 7.74 23.43
CA THR A 163 8.56 8.60 24.08
C THR A 163 7.82 9.39 23.02
N ILE A 164 6.53 9.63 23.24
CA ILE A 164 5.70 10.46 22.37
C ILE A 164 5.36 11.76 23.09
N SER A 165 5.71 12.89 22.49
CA SER A 165 5.32 14.20 23.04
C SER A 165 3.83 14.48 22.79
N PRO A 166 3.19 15.33 23.60
CA PRO A 166 1.81 15.76 23.36
C PRO A 166 1.60 16.36 21.96
N GLU A 167 2.60 17.09 21.45
CA GLU A 167 2.58 17.67 20.10
C GLU A 167 2.56 16.59 19.01
N VAL A 168 3.44 15.59 19.09
CA VAL A 168 3.44 14.47 18.13
C VAL A 168 2.15 13.66 18.23
N GLY A 169 1.60 13.50 19.43
CA GLY A 169 0.29 12.88 19.65
C GLY A 169 -0.83 13.62 18.92
N SER A 170 -0.93 14.95 19.13
CA SER A 170 -1.92 15.81 18.45
C SER A 170 -1.76 15.78 16.92
N ASN A 171 -0.53 15.89 16.43
CA ASN A 171 -0.24 15.80 14.99
C ASN A 171 -0.61 14.44 14.40
N THR A 172 -0.39 13.35 15.13
CA THR A 172 -0.79 12.00 14.71
C THR A 172 -2.30 11.89 14.55
N LEU A 173 -3.08 12.40 15.52
CA LEU A 173 -4.54 12.43 15.45
C LEU A 173 -5.03 13.27 14.26
N ASN A 174 -4.44 14.46 14.05
CA ASN A 174 -4.81 15.35 12.95
C ASN A 174 -4.54 14.74 11.57
N LEU A 175 -3.49 13.93 11.44
CA LEU A 175 -3.13 13.26 10.18
C LEU A 175 -3.82 11.90 10.01
N ALA A 176 -4.41 11.32 11.06
CA ALA A 176 -4.89 9.94 11.08
C ALA A 176 -5.79 9.57 9.88
N THR A 177 -6.76 10.42 9.55
CA THR A 177 -7.66 10.20 8.41
C THR A 177 -6.90 10.13 7.08
N LYS A 178 -5.92 11.02 6.86
CA LYS A 178 -5.08 11.00 5.64
C LYS A 178 -4.18 9.77 5.58
N LEU A 179 -3.60 9.38 6.71
CA LEU A 179 -2.77 8.18 6.82
C LEU A 179 -3.56 6.91 6.47
N VAL A 180 -4.76 6.78 7.04
CA VAL A 180 -5.66 5.65 6.76
C VAL A 180 -6.12 5.68 5.29
N ALA A 181 -6.54 6.83 4.78
CA ALA A 181 -6.97 6.98 3.38
C ALA A 181 -5.83 6.70 2.37
N GLY A 182 -4.58 6.99 2.74
CA GLY A 182 -3.38 6.64 1.98
C GLY A 182 -3.04 5.15 1.99
N GLY A 183 -3.72 4.34 2.80
CA GLY A 183 -3.45 2.91 2.96
C GLY A 183 -2.32 2.60 3.94
N TYR A 184 -1.93 3.54 4.79
CA TYR A 184 -0.81 3.43 5.74
C TYR A 184 -1.22 2.93 7.14
N LYS A 185 -2.47 2.49 7.33
CA LYS A 185 -2.96 2.02 8.63
C LYS A 185 -2.05 0.96 9.26
N ALA A 186 -1.70 -0.09 8.51
CA ALA A 186 -0.88 -1.19 9.04
C ALA A 186 0.52 -0.74 9.52
N PRO A 187 1.36 -0.06 8.71
CA PRO A 187 2.66 0.41 9.21
C PRO A 187 2.53 1.44 10.34
N VAL A 188 1.52 2.32 10.31
CA VAL A 188 1.30 3.30 11.39
C VAL A 188 0.96 2.61 12.70
N GLU A 189 0.07 1.62 12.69
CA GLU A 189 -0.27 0.85 13.89
C GLU A 189 0.95 0.16 14.50
N MET A 190 1.82 -0.45 13.69
CA MET A 190 3.03 -1.11 14.18
C MET A 190 4.00 -0.14 14.86
N ILE A 191 4.23 1.01 14.22
CA ILE A 191 5.10 2.06 14.77
C ILE A 191 4.54 2.60 16.09
N LEU A 192 3.24 2.88 16.15
CA LEU A 192 2.60 3.37 17.37
C LEU A 192 2.54 2.32 18.48
N GLU A 193 2.38 1.04 18.14
CA GLU A 193 2.40 -0.08 19.09
C GLU A 193 3.76 -0.18 19.82
N ALA A 194 4.87 0.05 19.11
CA ALA A 194 6.21 0.10 19.71
C ALA A 194 6.36 1.25 20.73
N LEU A 195 5.49 2.27 20.67
CA LEU A 195 5.43 3.41 21.58
C LEU A 195 4.29 3.32 22.61
N GLY A 196 3.52 2.22 22.63
CA GLY A 196 2.32 2.11 23.46
C GLY A 196 1.19 3.08 23.07
N ALA A 197 1.25 3.66 21.87
CA ALA A 197 0.41 4.79 21.44
C ALA A 197 -0.62 4.40 20.37
N ARG A 198 -1.00 3.12 20.28
CA ARG A 198 -1.92 2.62 19.24
C ARG A 198 -3.30 3.29 19.28
N HIS A 199 -3.71 3.85 20.41
CA HIS A 199 -4.97 4.59 20.57
C HIS A 199 -5.05 5.87 19.71
N LEU A 200 -3.93 6.35 19.17
CA LEU A 200 -3.87 7.56 18.34
C LEU A 200 -4.31 7.36 16.88
N ILE A 201 -4.70 6.15 16.48
CA ILE A 201 -5.28 5.89 15.16
C ILE A 201 -6.67 5.26 15.30
N PRO A 202 -7.71 5.79 14.63
CA PRO A 202 -9.06 5.28 14.78
C PRO A 202 -9.18 3.84 14.28
N LEU A 203 -9.87 3.01 15.05
CA LEU A 203 -10.18 1.62 14.69
C LEU A 203 -11.08 1.55 13.46
N GLU A 204 -12.02 2.51 13.35
CA GLU A 204 -12.95 2.61 12.24
C GLU A 204 -12.33 3.38 11.07
N VAL A 205 -12.03 2.66 10.01
CA VAL A 205 -11.85 3.28 8.71
C VAL A 205 -13.21 3.84 8.32
N GLN A 206 -13.37 5.16 8.26
CA GLN A 206 -14.57 5.75 7.68
C GLN A 206 -14.64 5.35 6.21
N THR A 207 -15.41 4.29 5.93
CA THR A 207 -15.68 3.75 4.60
C THR A 207 -16.77 4.53 3.86
N LYS A 208 -17.23 5.65 4.42
CA LYS A 208 -18.18 6.55 3.75
C LYS A 208 -17.48 7.23 2.57
N SER A 209 -17.50 6.56 1.43
CA SER A 209 -17.13 7.18 0.16
C SER A 209 -18.14 8.27 -0.16
N THR A 210 -17.66 9.48 -0.43
CA THR A 210 -18.47 10.54 -1.04
C THR A 210 -18.69 10.31 -2.54
N LYS A 211 -18.07 9.26 -3.12
CA LYS A 211 -18.23 8.93 -4.53
C LYS A 211 -19.55 8.21 -4.76
N THR A 212 -20.23 8.59 -5.84
CA THR A 212 -21.43 7.90 -6.33
C THR A 212 -21.14 6.41 -6.50
N ARG A 213 -21.89 5.56 -5.79
CA ARG A 213 -21.77 4.12 -5.94
C ARG A 213 -22.13 3.71 -7.37
N LEU A 214 -21.31 2.85 -7.95
CA LEU A 214 -21.67 2.17 -9.19
C LEU A 214 -22.78 1.17 -8.89
N ARG A 215 -23.69 1.00 -9.86
CA ARG A 215 -24.72 -0.05 -9.81
C ARG A 215 -24.05 -1.39 -9.51
N ALA A 216 -24.62 -2.18 -8.61
CA ALA A 216 -24.09 -3.50 -8.33
C ALA A 216 -24.22 -4.41 -9.55
N ARG A 217 -23.34 -5.41 -9.65
CA ARG A 217 -23.44 -6.52 -10.60
C ARG A 217 -23.31 -6.13 -12.09
N LEU A 218 -22.56 -5.08 -12.40
CA LEU A 218 -22.27 -4.65 -13.78
C LEU A 218 -21.54 -5.75 -14.55
N GLU A 219 -20.73 -6.55 -13.87
CA GLU A 219 -19.98 -7.64 -14.47
C GLU A 219 -20.89 -8.72 -15.10
N ARG A 220 -22.11 -8.90 -14.57
CA ARG A 220 -23.02 -9.99 -15.00
C ARG A 220 -23.34 -10.02 -16.49
N HIS A 221 -23.21 -8.90 -17.18
CA HIS A 221 -23.49 -8.85 -18.63
C HIS A 221 -22.43 -9.63 -19.43
N TRP A 222 -21.21 -9.74 -18.90
CA TRP A 222 -20.11 -10.49 -19.50
C TRP A 222 -19.91 -11.86 -18.85
N CYS A 223 -20.17 -11.96 -17.54
CA CYS A 223 -19.88 -13.17 -16.75
C CYS A 223 -20.95 -14.26 -16.84
N ARG A 224 -21.99 -14.07 -17.67
CA ARG A 224 -23.08 -15.05 -17.89
C ARG A 224 -22.78 -16.08 -18.98
N LEU A 225 -21.57 -16.09 -19.53
CA LEU A 225 -21.09 -17.16 -20.39
C LEU A 225 -20.25 -18.12 -19.54
N ASN A 226 -20.96 -18.98 -18.81
CA ASN A 226 -20.58 -20.34 -18.37
C ASN A 226 -21.76 -20.94 -17.61
#